data_AF-A0A518KCF7-F1
#
_entry.id   AF-A0A518KCF7-F1
#
_cell.length_a   1.000
_cell.length_b   1.000
_cell.length_c   1.000
_cell.angle_alpha   90.00
_cell.angle_beta   90.00
_cell.angle_gamma   90.00
#
_symmetry.space_group_name_H-M   'P 1'
#
loop_
_entity.id
_entity.type
_entity.pdbx_description
1 polymer ?
#
loop_
_entity_poly.entity_id
_entity_poly.type
_entity_poly.pdbx_seq_one_letter_code
_entity_poly.pdbx_strand_id
1 'polypeptide(L)'
;MKVLWCWQCKTYMPMLDEEEWARVHPVTGYTRREGSSTEPYAQMLEHYKEITGFHETNINAVFHHRISLYGPPCAACGKALRTPESTKCFECGQTR
;
A
#
# COMPACT_ATOMS: atom_id res chain seq x y z
N MET A 1 -3.76 -9.03 0.12
CA MET A 1 -3.59 -7.99 -0.92
C MET A 1 -4.92 -7.71 -1.61
N LYS A 2 -5.24 -6.42 -1.85
CA LYS A 2 -6.40 -5.99 -2.66
C LYS A 2 -5.99 -4.85 -3.56
N VAL A 3 -6.61 -4.75 -4.74
CA VAL A 3 -6.42 -3.60 -5.64
C VAL A 3 -7.36 -2.48 -5.22
N LEU A 4 -6.80 -1.31 -4.87
CA LEU A 4 -7.56 -0.12 -4.46
C LEU A 4 -7.03 1.12 -5.17
N TRP A 5 -7.85 2.17 -5.24
CA TRP A 5 -7.41 3.46 -5.75
C TRP A 5 -6.44 4.14 -4.77
N CYS A 6 -5.20 4.35 -5.20
CA CYS A 6 -4.22 5.12 -4.43
C CYS A 6 -4.35 6.60 -4.77
N TRP A 7 -4.61 7.43 -3.76
CA TRP A 7 -4.76 8.88 -3.94
C TRP A 7 -3.47 9.61 -4.31
N GLN A 8 -2.31 9.05 -3.94
CA GLN A 8 -1.01 9.63 -4.26
C GLN A 8 -0.58 9.29 -5.70
N CYS A 9 -0.71 8.01 -6.09
CA CYS A 9 -0.38 7.56 -7.45
C CYS A 9 -1.45 7.90 -8.49
N LYS A 10 -2.69 8.20 -8.06
CA LYS A 10 -3.85 8.45 -8.93
C LYS A 10 -4.14 7.30 -9.90
N THR A 11 -3.98 6.07 -9.42
CA THR A 11 -4.28 4.84 -10.16
C THR A 11 -4.66 3.71 -9.21
N TYR A 12 -5.16 2.61 -9.75
CA TYR A 12 -5.40 1.38 -9.00
C TYR A 12 -4.06 0.68 -8.72
N MET A 13 -3.78 0.45 -7.44
CA MET A 13 -2.55 -0.18 -6.96
C MET A 13 -2.87 -1.43 -6.14
N PRO A 14 -2.06 -2.49 -6.25
CA PRO A 14 -2.14 -3.60 -5.30
C PRO A 14 -1.66 -3.08 -3.94
N MET A 15 -2.56 -3.10 -2.97
CA MET A 15 -2.30 -2.64 -1.61
C MET A 15 -2.18 -3.82 -0.66
N LEU A 16 -1.23 -3.69 0.25
CA LEU A 16 -0.90 -4.65 1.28
C LEU A 16 -1.91 -4.53 2.42
N ASP A 17 -2.42 -5.66 2.89
CA ASP A 17 -3.07 -5.71 4.21
C ASP A 17 -2.01 -5.62 5.34
N GLU A 18 -2.46 -5.63 6.59
CA GLU A 18 -1.57 -5.46 7.74
C GLU A 18 -0.55 -6.59 7.91
N GLU A 19 -0.93 -7.81 7.55
CA GLU A 19 -0.05 -8.97 7.65
C GLU A 19 1.03 -8.89 6.56
N GLU A 20 0.64 -8.56 5.33
CA GLU A 20 1.57 -8.36 4.22
C GLU A 20 2.49 -7.15 4.46
N TRP A 21 1.94 -6.05 4.98
CA TRP A 21 2.71 -4.86 5.34
C TRP A 21 3.79 -5.19 6.37
N ALA A 22 3.49 -6.01 7.38
CA ALA A 22 4.47 -6.43 8.38
C ALA A 22 5.64 -7.25 7.79
N ARG A 23 5.42 -7.94 6.66
CA ARG A 23 6.48 -8.70 5.95
C ARG A 23 7.36 -7.79 5.07
N VAL A 24 6.77 -6.75 4.49
CA VAL A 24 7.43 -5.79 3.58
C VAL A 24 8.14 -4.68 4.33
N HIS A 25 7.52 -4.16 5.39
CA HIS A 25 8.05 -3.03 6.14
C HIS A 25 9.16 -3.49 7.09
N PRO A 26 10.33 -2.81 7.11
CA PRO A 26 11.41 -3.13 8.01
C PRO A 26 11.01 -2.72 9.44
N VAL A 27 10.39 -3.62 10.18
CA VAL A 27 10.14 -3.43 11.61
C VAL A 27 11.46 -3.64 12.34
N THR A 28 12.23 -2.56 12.57
CA THR A 28 13.33 -2.36 13.56
C THR A 28 14.19 -3.56 14.01
N GLY A 29 14.36 -4.58 13.16
CA GLY A 29 14.93 -5.87 13.56
C GLY A 29 15.08 -6.82 12.38
N TYR A 30 15.21 -6.30 11.16
CA TYR A 30 15.43 -7.11 9.97
C TYR A 30 16.75 -7.88 10.13
N THR A 31 16.66 -9.19 10.35
CA THR A 31 17.79 -10.09 10.21
C THR A 31 18.17 -10.08 8.73
N ARG A 32 19.34 -9.51 8.43
CA ARG A 32 19.92 -9.48 7.09
C ARG A 32 19.84 -10.88 6.48
N ARG A 33 19.10 -11.05 5.38
CA ARG A 33 19.18 -12.26 4.56
C ARG A 33 20.62 -12.34 4.04
N GLU A 34 21.34 -13.43 4.34
CA GLU A 34 22.69 -13.63 3.79
C GLU A 34 22.63 -13.59 2.25
N GLY A 35 23.45 -12.72 1.65
CA GLY A 35 23.46 -12.49 0.19
C GLY A 35 22.58 -11.33 -0.31
N SER A 36 21.77 -10.70 0.55
CA SER A 36 20.97 -9.53 0.18
C SER A 36 21.82 -8.25 0.18
N SER A 37 21.73 -7.45 -0.89
CA SER A 37 22.41 -6.16 -1.02
C SER A 37 22.05 -5.21 0.14
N THR A 38 23.04 -4.45 0.59
CA THR A 38 23.15 -3.73 1.87
C THR A 38 22.12 -2.64 2.18
N GLU A 39 21.08 -2.43 1.37
CA GLU A 39 20.09 -1.38 1.59
C GLU A 39 18.74 -2.01 2.00
N PRO A 40 18.25 -1.82 3.25
CA PRO A 40 16.94 -2.26 3.71
C PRO A 40 15.78 -1.89 2.77
N TYR A 41 15.97 -0.82 1.98
CA TYR A 41 15.01 -0.32 1.03
C TYR A 41 14.91 -1.13 -0.27
N ALA A 42 16.00 -1.72 -0.76
CA ALA A 42 15.95 -2.59 -1.92
C ALA A 42 15.16 -3.88 -1.63
N GLN A 43 15.27 -4.38 -0.40
CA GLN A 43 14.50 -5.53 0.08
C GLN A 43 13.00 -5.24 0.15
N MET A 44 12.61 -4.03 0.56
CA MET A 44 11.21 -3.63 0.58
C MET A 44 10.56 -3.71 -0.82
N LEU A 45 11.26 -3.22 -1.85
CA LEU A 45 10.76 -3.28 -3.23
C LEU A 45 10.64 -4.72 -3.73
N GLU A 46 11.62 -5.57 -3.45
CA GLU A 46 11.57 -6.97 -3.87
C GLU A 46 10.44 -7.72 -3.15
N HIS A 47 10.28 -7.55 -1.84
CA HIS A 47 9.18 -8.19 -1.12
C HIS A 47 7.80 -7.66 -1.55
N TYR A 48 7.69 -6.37 -1.83
CA TYR A 48 6.47 -5.81 -2.40
C TYR A 48 6.13 -6.48 -3.75
N LYS A 49 7.13 -6.65 -4.62
CA LYS A 49 6.98 -7.33 -5.90
C LYS A 49 6.66 -8.81 -5.76
N GLU A 50 7.29 -9.52 -4.82
CA GLU A 50 7.01 -10.93 -4.53
C GLU A 50 5.54 -11.16 -4.10
N ILE A 51 5.00 -10.27 -3.25
CA ILE A 51 3.62 -10.38 -2.76
C ILE A 51 2.59 -9.93 -3.80
N THR A 52 2.87 -8.82 -4.49
CA THR A 52 1.86 -8.16 -5.34
C THR A 52 1.98 -8.50 -6.82
N GLY A 53 3.14 -9.01 -7.26
CA GLY A 53 3.52 -9.13 -8.66
C GLY A 53 3.83 -7.80 -9.35
N PHE A 54 3.65 -6.66 -8.67
CA PHE A 54 3.89 -5.34 -9.23
C PHE A 54 5.32 -4.88 -8.99
N HIS A 55 6.00 -4.46 -10.05
CA HIS A 55 7.35 -3.92 -9.96
C HIS A 55 7.31 -2.43 -9.60
N GLU A 56 7.34 -2.13 -8.30
CA GLU A 56 7.53 -0.78 -7.80
C GLU A 56 9.01 -0.40 -7.83
N THR A 57 9.30 0.86 -8.15
CA THR A 57 10.66 1.41 -8.24
C THR A 57 10.90 2.50 -7.19
N ASN A 58 9.82 3.06 -6.64
CA ASN A 58 9.85 4.10 -5.63
C ASN A 58 9.41 3.54 -4.28
N ILE A 59 10.36 3.41 -3.36
CA ILE A 59 10.12 2.95 -1.98
C ILE A 59 9.05 3.81 -1.29
N ASN A 60 9.04 5.12 -1.52
CA ASN A 60 8.04 6.01 -0.93
C ASN A 60 6.62 5.66 -1.36
N ALA A 61 6.45 5.03 -2.53
CA ALA A 61 5.15 4.59 -3.00
C ALA A 61 4.60 3.42 -2.18
N VAL A 62 5.47 2.49 -1.80
CA VAL A 62 5.12 1.32 -0.98
C VAL A 62 4.46 1.74 0.34
N PHE A 63 4.91 2.84 0.96
CA PHE A 63 4.34 3.35 2.21
C PHE A 63 2.86 3.75 2.13
N HIS A 64 2.40 4.23 0.97
CA HIS A 64 0.98 4.53 0.75
C HIS A 64 0.26 3.42 -0.03
N HIS A 65 0.86 2.24 -0.19
CA HIS A 65 0.21 1.03 -0.70
C HIS A 65 -0.22 0.10 0.45
N ARG A 66 -0.73 0.67 1.54
CA ARG A 66 -1.20 -0.05 2.73
C ARG A 66 -2.69 0.21 2.94
N ILE A 67 -3.48 -0.86 2.99
CA ILE A 67 -4.95 -0.80 3.01
C ILE A 67 -5.47 0.00 4.23
N SER A 68 -4.86 -0.15 5.41
CA SER A 68 -5.33 0.51 6.63
C SER A 68 -5.23 2.03 6.61
N LEU A 69 -4.49 2.62 5.67
CA LEU A 69 -4.43 4.07 5.49
C LEU A 69 -5.70 4.62 4.82
N TYR A 70 -6.54 3.76 4.27
CA TYR A 70 -7.72 4.13 3.51
C TYR A 70 -9.00 3.65 4.19
N GLY A 71 -10.08 4.37 3.93
CA GLY A 71 -11.42 3.92 4.32
C GLY A 71 -12.01 2.92 3.32
N PRO A 72 -13.23 2.43 3.59
CA PRO A 72 -13.88 1.49 2.68
C PRO A 72 -14.07 2.08 1.28
N PRO A 73 -14.24 1.26 0.24
CA PRO A 73 -14.68 1.71 -1.07
C PRO A 73 -15.97 2.53 -1.01
N CYS A 74 -16.04 3.63 -1.75
CA CYS A 74 -17.26 4.41 -1.90
C CYS A 74 -18.35 3.57 -2.57
N ALA A 75 -19.55 3.54 -1.99
CA ALA A 75 -20.68 2.80 -2.55
C ALA A 75 -21.13 3.29 -3.95
N ALA A 76 -20.84 4.55 -4.29
CA ALA A 76 -21.24 5.13 -5.58
C ALA A 76 -20.18 4.95 -6.68
N CYS A 77 -18.90 5.22 -6.39
CA CYS A 77 -17.83 5.21 -7.41
C CYS A 77 -16.77 4.10 -7.23
N GLY A 78 -16.83 3.33 -6.13
CA GLY A 78 -15.89 2.24 -5.85
C GLY A 78 -14.47 2.66 -5.42
N LYS A 79 -14.08 3.94 -5.55
CA LYS A 79 -12.76 4.41 -5.07
C LYS A 79 -12.72 4.39 -3.53
N ALA A 80 -11.60 3.95 -2.97
CA ALA A 80 -11.38 3.92 -1.52
C ALA A 80 -11.46 5.34 -0.94
N LEU A 81 -12.08 5.50 0.22
CA LEU A 81 -12.10 6.78 0.93
C LEU A 81 -10.68 7.16 1.38
N ARG A 82 -10.37 8.47 1.40
CA ARG A 82 -8.99 8.97 1.61
C ARG A 82 -8.38 8.55 2.94
N THR A 83 -9.20 8.40 3.97
CA THR A 83 -8.81 7.91 5.30
C THR A 83 -9.92 7.04 5.89
N PRO A 84 -9.63 6.20 6.91
CA PRO A 84 -10.66 5.41 7.59
C PRO A 84 -11.81 6.24 8.19
N GLU A 85 -11.52 7.47 8.63
CA GLU A 85 -12.46 8.38 9.29
C GLU A 85 -13.26 9.23 8.30
N SER A 86 -12.94 9.16 7.00
CA SER A 86 -13.60 9.96 5.98
C SER A 86 -15.10 9.64 5.91
N THR A 87 -15.95 10.67 6.08
CA THR A 87 -17.41 10.55 5.97
C THR A 87 -17.93 10.86 4.57
N LYS A 88 -17.09 11.39 3.69
CA LYS A 88 -17.45 11.81 2.32
C LYS A 88 -16.39 11.38 1.31
N CYS A 89 -16.83 10.90 0.16
CA CYS A 89 -15.96 10.55 -0.96
C CYS A 89 -15.32 11.81 -1.56
N PHE A 90 -13.99 11.80 -1.69
CA PHE A 90 -13.27 12.91 -2.32
C PHE A 90 -13.48 12.97 -3.84
N GLU A 91 -13.73 11.82 -4.49
CA GLU A 91 -13.96 11.78 -5.94
C GLU A 91 -15.32 12.38 -6.32
N CYS A 92 -16.41 11.79 -5.80
CA CYS A 92 -17.77 12.06 -6.29
C CYS A 92 -18.64 12.80 -5.27
N GLY A 93 -18.14 13.02 -4.06
CA GLY A 93 -18.88 13.74 -3.01
C GLY A 93 -19.97 12.93 -2.29
N GLN A 94 -20.15 11.63 -2.60
CA GLN A 94 -21.09 10.77 -1.88
C GLN A 94 -20.72 10.69 -0.38
N THR A 95 -21.69 10.93 0.50
CA THR A 95 -21.55 10.70 1.94
C THR A 95 -21.70 9.21 2.26
N ARG A 96 -20.92 8.72 3.22
CA ARG A 96 -20.93 7.32 3.69
C ARG A 96 -22.20 6.98 4.45
#